data_AF-A0A075LU23-F1
#
_entry.id   AF-A0A075LU23-F1
#
_cell.length_a   1.000
_cell.length_b   1.000
_cell.length_c   1.000
_cell.angle_alpha   90.00
_cell.angle_beta   90.00
_cell.angle_gamma   90.00
#
_symmetry.space_group_name_H-M   'P 1'
#
loop_
_entity.id
_entity.type
_entity.pdbx_description
1 polymer ?
#
loop_
_entity_poly.entity_id
_entity_poly.type
_entity_poly.pdbx_seq_one_letter_code
_entity_poly.pdbx_strand_id
1 'polypeptide(L)'
;MGKLDEVLELIKRGATNPREIGEKLGIDEKEVEGIIKILESLGYIEKVELGSSSCGSCPLKEICPGSCIQFKGTLYQVSKKDSKDNVQK
;
A
#
# COMPACT_ATOMS: atom_id res chain seq x y z
N MET A 1 -13.22 2.06 9.20
CA MET A 1 -12.67 1.58 7.91
C MET A 1 -12.36 0.11 8.05
N GLY A 2 -12.32 -0.64 6.96
CA GLY A 2 -11.96 -2.07 7.00
C GLY A 2 -10.46 -2.26 6.81
N LYS A 3 -9.92 -3.40 7.28
CA LYS A 3 -8.48 -3.72 7.22
C LYS A 3 -7.89 -3.66 5.80
N LEU A 4 -8.68 -3.98 4.77
CA LEU A 4 -8.29 -3.88 3.36
C LEU A 4 -7.94 -2.44 2.94
N ASP A 5 -8.77 -1.47 3.33
CA ASP A 5 -8.54 -0.05 3.05
C ASP A 5 -7.29 0.47 3.76
N GLU A 6 -7.10 0.06 5.01
CA GLU A 6 -5.97 0.51 5.83
C GLU A 6 -4.64 -0.03 5.30
N VAL A 7 -4.57 -1.31 4.92
CA VAL A 7 -3.38 -1.89 4.26
C VAL A 7 -3.11 -1.20 2.93
N LEU A 8 -4.14 -0.98 2.11
CA LEU A 8 -4.00 -0.29 0.84
C LEU A 8 -3.50 1.16 1.02
N GLU A 9 -3.97 1.87 2.04
CA GLU A 9 -3.50 3.22 2.37
C GLU A 9 -2.02 3.23 2.77
N LEU A 10 -1.58 2.28 3.58
CA LEU A 10 -0.17 2.14 3.95
C LEU A 10 0.71 1.85 2.74
N ILE A 11 0.27 0.96 1.84
CA ILE A 11 1.01 0.67 0.59
C ILE A 11 1.08 1.91 -0.30
N LYS A 12 -0.01 2.68 -0.43
CA LYS A 12 0.00 3.97 -1.16
C LYS A 12 0.98 4.97 -0.58
N ARG A 13 1.23 4.93 0.74
CA ARG A 13 2.22 5.77 1.43
C ARG A 13 3.65 5.22 1.33
N GLY A 14 3.86 4.10 0.64
CA GLY A 14 5.17 3.51 0.38
C GLY A 14 5.57 2.38 1.32
N ALA A 15 4.66 1.88 2.17
CA ALA A 15 4.95 0.69 2.97
C ALA A 15 4.99 -0.56 2.07
N THR A 16 6.12 -1.27 2.08
CA THR A 16 6.33 -2.46 1.24
C THR A 16 6.55 -3.73 2.05
N ASN A 17 6.76 -3.62 3.36
CA ASN A 17 7.06 -4.73 4.25
C ASN A 17 5.80 -5.20 5.01
N PRO A 18 5.34 -6.46 4.80
CA PRO A 18 4.15 -7.00 5.48
C PRO A 18 4.26 -6.95 7.00
N ARG A 19 5.45 -7.19 7.56
CA ARG A 19 5.69 -7.14 9.00
C ARG A 19 5.49 -5.73 9.55
N GLU A 20 6.06 -4.72 8.89
CA GLU A 20 5.91 -3.31 9.30
C GLU A 20 4.44 -2.86 9.22
N ILE A 21 3.72 -3.29 8.19
CA ILE A 21 2.28 -3.03 8.03
C ILE A 21 1.50 -3.68 9.18
N GLY A 22 1.82 -4.92 9.53
CA GLY A 22 1.19 -5.65 10.64
C GLY A 22 1.43 -4.97 11.99
N GLU A 23 2.66 -4.52 12.24
CA GLU A 23 3.02 -3.76 13.45
C GLU A 23 2.23 -2.44 13.56
N LYS A 24 2.05 -1.72 12.44
CA LYS A 24 1.27 -0.47 12.40
C LYS A 24 -0.23 -0.67 12.62
N LEU A 25 -0.77 -1.78 12.14
CA LEU A 25 -2.21 -2.08 12.20
C LEU A 25 -2.59 -2.98 13.40
N GLY A 26 -1.61 -3.48 14.15
CA GLY A 26 -1.84 -4.40 15.27
C GLY A 26 -2.38 -5.77 14.83
N ILE A 27 -1.99 -6.23 13.64
CA ILE A 27 -2.40 -7.53 13.07
C ILE A 27 -1.18 -8.39 12.71
N ASP A 28 -1.41 -9.70 12.59
CA ASP A 28 -0.35 -10.65 12.26
C ASP A 28 0.15 -10.48 10.82
N GLU A 29 1.44 -10.75 10.61
CA GLU A 29 2.08 -10.68 9.29
C GLU A 29 1.36 -11.56 8.25
N LYS A 30 0.89 -12.76 8.62
CA LYS A 30 0.15 -13.63 7.70
C LYS A 30 -1.20 -13.05 7.30
N GLU A 31 -1.84 -12.31 8.21
CA GLU A 31 -3.09 -11.61 7.90
C GLU A 31 -2.84 -10.52 6.86
N VAL A 32 -1.74 -9.76 7.02
CA VAL A 32 -1.31 -8.76 6.03
C VAL A 32 -0.99 -9.40 4.68
N GLU A 33 -0.26 -10.51 4.66
CA GLU A 33 0.03 -11.25 3.42
C GLU A 33 -1.25 -11.72 2.71
N GLY A 34 -2.24 -12.18 3.47
CA GLY A 34 -3.56 -12.53 2.94
C GLY A 34 -4.24 -11.33 2.29
N ILE A 35 -4.22 -10.17 2.95
CA ILE A 35 -4.78 -8.92 2.43
C ILE A 35 -4.06 -8.47 1.16
N ILE A 36 -2.72 -8.55 1.12
CA ILE A 36 -1.92 -8.21 -0.05
C ILE A 36 -2.32 -9.07 -1.25
N LYS A 37 -2.47 -10.40 -1.07
CA LYS A 37 -2.91 -11.29 -2.16
C LYS A 37 -4.30 -10.94 -2.71
N ILE A 38 -5.22 -10.52 -1.82
CA ILE A 38 -6.55 -10.05 -2.23
C ILE A 38 -6.43 -8.77 -3.05
N LEU A 39 -5.66 -7.78 -2.57
CA LEU A 39 -5.45 -6.52 -3.28
C LEU A 39 -4.77 -6.71 -4.64
N GLU A 40 -3.82 -7.65 -4.74
CA GLU A 40 -3.15 -8.03 -5.97
C GLU A 40 -4.13 -8.69 -6.96
N SER A 41 -4.96 -9.63 -6.48
CA SER A 41 -5.98 -10.29 -7.31
C SER A 41 -7.05 -9.31 -7.83
N LEU A 42 -7.33 -8.26 -7.07
CA LEU A 42 -8.22 -7.15 -7.45
C LEU A 42 -7.53 -6.12 -8.36
N GLY A 43 -6.22 -6.23 -8.59
CA GLY A 43 -5.45 -5.33 -9.45
C GLY A 43 -5.10 -3.98 -8.82
N TYR A 44 -5.29 -3.79 -7.52
CA TYR A 44 -4.93 -2.54 -6.84
C TYR A 44 -3.42 -2.39 -6.63
N ILE A 45 -2.71 -3.52 -6.54
CA ILE A 45 -1.27 -3.57 -6.34
C ILE A 45 -0.66 -4.64 -7.23
N GLU A 46 0.64 -4.51 -7.49
CA GLU A 46 1.43 -5.50 -8.22
C GLU A 46 2.72 -5.76 -7.45
N LYS A 47 3.09 -7.04 -7.36
CA LYS A 47 4.39 -7.44 -6.86
C LYS A 47 5.43 -7.25 -7.96
N VAL A 48 6.49 -6.50 -7.64
CA VAL A 48 7.59 -6.21 -8.56
C VAL A 48 8.82 -6.96 -8.10
N GLU A 49 9.35 -7.80 -8.98
CA GLU A 49 10.56 -8.61 -8.75
C GLU A 49 11.80 -7.94 -9.36
N LEU A 50 12.97 -8.29 -8.82
CA LEU A 50 14.28 -7.85 -9.29
C LEU A 50 14.47 -8.17 -10.77
N GLY A 51 14.89 -7.18 -11.53
CA GLY A 51 15.12 -7.31 -12.97
C GLY A 51 13.96 -6.85 -13.84
N SER A 52 12.81 -6.49 -13.25
CA SER A 52 11.78 -5.73 -13.96
C SER A 52 12.27 -4.32 -14.32
N SER A 53 11.79 -3.77 -15.44
CA SER A 53 12.18 -2.46 -15.98
C SER A 53 12.03 -1.31 -14.98
N SER A 54 11.04 -1.42 -14.08
CA SER A 54 10.81 -0.48 -12.97
C SER A 54 11.91 -0.51 -11.91
N CYS A 55 12.49 -1.68 -11.59
CA CYS A 55 13.61 -1.79 -10.65
C CYS A 55 14.92 -1.28 -11.27
N GLY A 56 15.16 -1.51 -12.57
CA GLY A 56 16.37 -1.07 -13.26
C GLY A 56 16.51 0.46 -13.36
N SER A 57 15.39 1.17 -13.35
CA SER A 57 15.32 2.64 -13.33
C SER A 57 15.15 3.23 -11.93
N CYS A 58 15.05 2.40 -10.89
CA CYS A 58 14.81 2.86 -9.53
C CYS A 58 16.10 3.44 -8.90
N PRO A 59 16.07 4.69 -8.39
CA PRO A 59 17.24 5.33 -7.75
C PRO A 59 17.76 4.57 -6.53
N LEU A 60 16.92 3.74 -5.92
CA LEU A 60 17.26 2.93 -4.74
C LEU A 60 17.77 1.54 -5.10
N LYS A 61 18.02 1.22 -6.39
CA LYS A 61 18.42 -0.12 -6.85
C LYS A 61 19.64 -0.72 -6.11
N GLU A 62 20.58 0.12 -5.66
CA GLU A 62 21.81 -0.32 -4.99
C GLU A 62 21.57 -0.79 -3.54
N ILE A 63 20.47 -0.34 -2.92
CA ILE A 63 20.13 -0.65 -1.52
C ILE A 63 18.80 -1.42 -1.39
N CYS A 64 18.04 -1.53 -2.47
CA CYS A 64 16.76 -2.20 -2.46
C CYS A 64 16.98 -3.72 -2.56
N PRO A 65 16.42 -4.53 -1.64
CA PRO A 65 16.47 -5.99 -1.73
C PRO A 65 15.67 -6.53 -2.92
N GLY A 66 14.95 -5.63 -3.61
CA GLY A 66 14.53 -5.81 -4.97
C GLY A 66 13.36 -6.79 -5.16
N SER A 67 12.64 -7.07 -4.08
CA SER A 67 11.22 -7.38 -4.18
C SER A 67 10.46 -6.25 -3.47
N CYS A 68 9.57 -5.57 -4.18
CA CYS A 68 8.75 -4.51 -3.60
C CYS A 68 7.33 -4.53 -4.15
N ILE A 69 6.40 -3.96 -3.39
CA ILE A 69 5.00 -3.84 -3.77
C ILE A 69 4.80 -2.45 -4.39
N GLN A 70 4.26 -2.40 -5.60
CA GLN A 70 3.90 -1.15 -6.27
C GLN A 70 2.38 -1.01 -6.32
N PHE A 71 1.89 0.18 -5.99
CA PHE A 71 0.49 0.52 -6.20
C PHE A 71 0.23 0.74 -7.70
N LYS A 72 -0.73 -0.01 -8.27
CA LYS A 72 -1.13 0.10 -9.68
C LYS A 72 -2.49 0.79 -9.76
N GLY A 73 -2.52 2.09 -9.51
CA GLY A 73 -3.75 2.86 -9.63
C GLY A 73 -3.52 4.32 -9.97
N THR A 74 -4.54 4.93 -10.55
CA THR A 74 -4.58 6.38 -10.77
C THR A 74 -5.06 7.05 -9.49
N LEU A 75 -4.21 7.92 -8.90
CA LEU A 75 -4.58 8.69 -7.72
C LEU A 75 -5.47 9.87 -8.16
N TYR A 76 -6.77 9.77 -7.88
CA TYR A 76 -7.68 10.92 -7.96
C TYR A 76 -7.66 11.61 -6.60
N GLN A 77 -7.06 12.80 -6.53
CA GLN A 77 -7.08 13.61 -5.31
C GLN A 77 -8.45 14.28 -5.20
N VAL A 78 -9.29 13.79 -4.29
CA VAL A 78 -10.55 14.46 -3.97
C VAL A 78 -10.20 15.70 -3.15
N SER A 79 -10.30 16.88 -3.77
CA SER A 79 -10.19 18.15 -3.05
C SER A 79 -11.39 18.26 -2.10
N LYS A 80 -11.17 18.07 -0.79
CA LYS A 80 -12.19 18.38 0.22
C LYS A 80 -12.39 19.89 0.20
N LYS A 81 -13.43 20.36 -0.49
CA LYS A 81 -14.08 21.63 -0.12
C LYS A 81 -14.67 21.39 1.27
N ASP A 82 -14.23 22.20 2.23
CA ASP A 82 -14.67 22.25 3.63
C ASP A 82 -16.12 21.78 3.83
N SER A 83 -16.29 20.62 4.46
CA SER A 83 -17.53 20.30 5.16
C SER A 83 -17.27 20.58 6.64
N LYS A 84 -17.44 21.84 7.02
CA LYS A 84 -17.45 22.28 8.42
C LYS A 84 -18.46 21.45 9.23
N ASP A 85 -18.04 21.12 10.44
CA ASP A 85 -18.77 20.43 11.50
C ASP A 85 -20.18 20.96 11.75
N ASN A 86 -21.13 20.06 12.03
CA ASN A 86 -22.02 20.22 13.19
C ASN A 86 -22.66 18.88 13.58
N VAL A 87 -22.06 18.19 14.56
CA VAL A 87 -22.81 17.31 15.48
C VAL A 87 -22.88 18.05 16.81
N GLN A 88 -23.97 18.76 17.04
CA GLN A 88 -24.40 19.17 18.36
C GLN A 88 -25.86 18.77 18.56
N LYS A 89 -26.00 17.69 19.34
CA LYS A 89 -26.98 17.41 20.39
C LYS A 89 -28.45 17.77 20.18
#